data_AF-A0A6J1W3F5-F1
#
_entry.id   AF-A0A6J1W3F5-F1
#
_cell.length_a   1.000
_cell.length_b   1.000
_cell.length_c   1.000
_cell.angle_alpha   90.00
_cell.angle_beta   90.00
_cell.angle_gamma   90.00
#
_symmetry.space_group_name_H-M   'P 1'
#
loop_
_entity.id
_entity.type
_entity.pdbx_description
1 polymer ?
#
loop_
_entity_poly.entity_id
_entity_poly.type
_entity_poly.pdbx_seq_one_letter_code
_entity_poly.pdbx_strand_id
1 'polypeptide(L)'
;ALINEQLKYMKKLYFISFGTEISTLWDEPRTVNGDRLNEARQWVQELKPTRGCNLLKALKKVLEMRDLDSLAIIVGTCPDQGSEILSDYIQQCSAGRRLLVHTVAYDCGSEAPPAILQSLAEEVRGRYHCYSGKMESCNSTDIHLVLSEQQKADRLLKIVNEIYEGKMGDSLFNLVTNSSMGRRRSTSLVQLSKPFQHERLLAIQTPNFLAKSSAEWLKTNGLRAKKLSLYQVLAPNAFSPVEEFVPLLRKTVSSTLHGKAMMQFEWHDGTVKNVHVDPPILYDYQKQLSRMVKMYERRIDWLSLSSRGIWGTVCEKRVVVLVDISKTNSSYIFHIQHSLRLLLEEQMTSKDLFNILAFGSDVMAWQPEMVPPHPDNLQSAWRWVLCLRCRGSRNVLKALKRAVEVNFKDKDRHESQGLYLLAAGVPDQET
;
A
#
# COMPACT_ATOMS: atom_id res chain seq x y z
N ALA A 1 14.97 21.61 -4.40
CA ALA A 1 16.07 20.65 -4.60
C ALA A 1 16.67 20.78 -6.01
N LEU A 2 15.98 20.36 -7.09
CA LEU A 2 16.55 20.28 -8.45
C LEU A 2 17.29 21.55 -8.95
N ILE A 3 16.65 22.73 -8.87
CA ILE A 3 17.24 24.01 -9.29
C ILE A 3 18.54 24.33 -8.53
N ASN A 4 18.54 24.11 -7.20
CA ASN A 4 19.64 24.51 -6.33
C ASN A 4 20.81 23.53 -6.36
N GLU A 5 20.53 22.25 -6.56
CA GLU A 5 21.51 21.18 -6.43
C GLU A 5 22.11 20.76 -7.77
N GLN A 6 21.28 20.65 -8.81
CA GLN A 6 21.69 20.02 -10.07
C GLN A 6 21.77 21.01 -11.24
N LEU A 7 20.80 21.91 -11.38
CA LEU A 7 20.75 22.80 -12.56
C LEU A 7 21.81 23.90 -12.56
N LYS A 8 22.42 24.21 -11.41
CA LYS A 8 23.52 25.18 -11.30
C LYS A 8 24.78 24.80 -12.08
N TYR A 9 24.94 23.53 -12.45
CA TYR A 9 26.10 23.03 -13.20
C TYR A 9 25.85 22.99 -14.72
N MET A 10 24.67 23.38 -15.18
CA MET A 10 24.32 23.37 -16.61
C MET A 10 24.82 24.64 -17.30
N LYS A 11 25.13 24.55 -18.61
CA LYS A 11 25.64 25.71 -19.39
C LYS A 11 24.52 26.68 -19.75
N LYS A 12 23.41 26.15 -20.26
CA LYS A 12 22.21 26.89 -20.64
C LYS A 12 20.97 26.15 -20.13
N LEU A 13 19.92 26.89 -19.81
CA LEU A 13 18.63 26.36 -19.37
C LEU A 13 17.50 27.00 -20.16
N TYR A 14 16.43 26.23 -20.32
CA TYR A 14 15.17 26.68 -20.88
C TYR A 14 14.03 26.00 -20.12
N PHE A 15 13.05 26.78 -19.69
CA PHE A 15 11.89 26.28 -18.95
C PHE A 15 10.61 26.53 -19.73
N ILE A 16 9.81 25.47 -19.85
CA ILE A 16 8.47 25.49 -20.41
C ILE A 16 7.52 24.79 -19.43
N SER A 17 6.39 25.41 -19.19
CA SER A 17 5.23 24.81 -18.52
C SER A 17 4.15 24.55 -19.56
N PHE A 18 3.38 23.48 -19.37
CA PHE A 18 2.37 23.07 -20.34
C PHE A 18 1.14 22.49 -19.65
N GLY A 19 -0.03 22.90 -20.13
CA GLY A 19 -1.32 22.25 -19.88
C GLY A 19 -2.11 22.26 -21.20
N THR A 20 -3.26 22.93 -21.26
CA THR A 20 -3.93 23.25 -22.54
C THR A 20 -3.09 24.23 -23.34
N GLU A 21 -2.53 25.22 -22.65
CA GLU A 21 -1.63 26.24 -23.19
C GLU A 21 -0.21 26.06 -22.68
N ILE A 22 0.74 26.59 -23.44
CA ILE A 22 2.16 26.58 -23.09
C ILE A 22 2.55 27.96 -22.53
N SER A 23 3.42 27.97 -21.53
CA SER A 23 4.02 29.20 -20.98
C SER A 23 5.50 28.97 -20.73
N THR A 24 6.33 29.89 -21.22
CA THR A 24 7.79 29.81 -21.15
C THR A 24 8.31 30.85 -20.17
N LEU A 25 9.37 30.52 -19.42
CA LEU A 25 10.03 31.50 -18.55
C LEU A 25 10.83 32.52 -19.36
N TRP A 26 11.50 32.06 -20.42
CA TRP A 26 12.26 32.89 -21.35
C TRP A 26 11.88 32.53 -22.79
N ASP A 27 12.01 33.49 -23.71
CA ASP A 27 11.77 33.23 -25.14
C ASP A 27 12.88 32.38 -25.77
N GLU A 28 14.10 32.45 -25.22
CA GLU A 28 15.28 31.75 -25.69
C GLU A 28 16.09 31.12 -24.54
N PRO A 29 16.89 30.06 -24.79
CA PRO A 29 17.76 29.46 -23.78
C PRO A 29 18.76 30.44 -23.18
N ARG A 30 18.80 30.53 -21.84
CA ARG A 30 19.68 31.46 -21.11
C ARG A 30 20.84 30.75 -20.43
N THR A 31 21.97 31.43 -20.31
CA THR A 31 23.12 30.93 -19.54
C THR A 31 22.82 30.93 -18.05
N VAL A 32 23.36 29.94 -17.34
CA VAL A 32 23.11 29.78 -15.90
C VAL A 32 23.94 30.77 -15.09
N ASN A 33 23.27 31.58 -14.29
CA ASN A 33 23.88 32.44 -13.27
C ASN A 33 22.98 32.48 -12.01
N GLY A 34 23.47 33.08 -10.92
CA GLY A 34 22.72 33.16 -9.66
C GLY A 34 21.35 33.83 -9.80
N ASP A 35 21.29 34.93 -10.56
CA ASP A 35 20.06 35.71 -10.74
C ASP A 35 19.00 34.95 -11.55
N ARG A 36 19.40 34.25 -12.62
CA ARG A 36 18.50 33.45 -13.46
C ARG A 36 17.99 32.21 -12.74
N LEU A 37 18.78 31.61 -11.83
CA LEU A 37 18.30 30.53 -10.98
C LEU A 37 17.26 31.02 -9.97
N ASN A 38 17.39 32.26 -9.47
CA ASN A 38 16.40 32.89 -8.60
C ASN A 38 15.12 33.25 -9.38
N GLU A 39 15.25 33.79 -10.60
CA GLU A 39 14.12 34.04 -11.51
C GLU A 39 13.36 32.74 -11.81
N ALA A 40 14.07 31.66 -12.13
CA ALA A 40 13.45 30.35 -12.34
C ALA A 40 12.75 29.82 -11.09
N ARG A 41 13.30 30.06 -9.89
CA ARG A 41 12.67 29.68 -8.63
C ARG A 41 11.36 30.43 -8.41
N GLN A 42 11.37 31.74 -8.61
CA GLN A 42 10.18 32.57 -8.45
C GLN A 42 9.11 32.16 -9.46
N TRP A 43 9.46 31.97 -10.72
CA TRP A 43 8.54 31.53 -11.75
C TRP A 43 7.90 30.18 -11.41
N VAL A 44 8.67 29.19 -10.96
CA VAL A 44 8.13 27.89 -10.52
C VAL A 44 7.15 28.02 -9.36
N GLN A 45 7.37 28.96 -8.43
CA GLN A 45 6.44 29.23 -7.31
C GLN A 45 5.14 29.90 -7.75
N GLU A 46 5.16 30.62 -8.87
CA GLU A 46 4.01 31.34 -9.42
C GLU A 46 3.18 30.49 -10.40
N LEU A 47 3.69 29.32 -10.81
CA LEU A 47 2.97 28.39 -11.69
C LEU A 47 1.65 27.95 -11.08
N LYS A 48 0.58 28.07 -11.86
CA LYS A 48 -0.77 27.59 -11.50
C LYS A 48 -1.18 26.42 -12.39
N PRO A 49 -1.91 25.44 -11.84
CA PRO A 49 -2.41 24.33 -12.64
C PRO A 49 -3.39 24.84 -13.70
N THR A 50 -3.12 24.49 -14.95
CA THR A 50 -4.01 24.72 -16.08
C THR A 50 -4.72 23.40 -16.44
N ARG A 51 -5.88 23.46 -17.11
CA ARG A 51 -6.57 22.24 -17.56
C ARG A 51 -5.78 21.55 -18.66
N GLY A 52 -5.92 20.24 -18.84
CA GLY A 52 -5.30 19.47 -19.93
C GLY A 52 -3.79 19.22 -19.76
N CYS A 53 -3.24 18.33 -20.57
CA CYS A 53 -1.82 17.95 -20.55
C CYS A 53 -1.31 17.75 -21.98
N ASN A 54 -1.25 18.83 -22.76
CA ASN A 54 -0.87 18.80 -24.17
C ASN A 54 0.66 18.80 -24.35
N LEU A 55 1.26 17.66 -24.05
CA LEU A 55 2.71 17.45 -24.14
C LEU A 55 3.21 17.64 -25.58
N LEU A 56 2.45 17.21 -26.58
CA LEU A 56 2.84 17.37 -27.98
C LEU A 56 3.03 18.84 -28.38
N LYS A 57 2.17 19.74 -27.91
CA LYS A 57 2.31 21.19 -28.16
C LYS A 57 3.60 21.75 -27.56
N ALA A 58 3.98 21.30 -26.36
CA ALA A 58 5.23 21.67 -25.73
C ALA A 58 6.45 21.11 -26.50
N LEU A 59 6.38 19.84 -26.92
CA LEU A 59 7.45 19.20 -27.71
C LEU A 59 7.68 19.91 -29.04
N LYS A 60 6.63 20.33 -29.74
CA LYS A 60 6.74 21.10 -31.00
C LYS A 60 7.58 22.36 -30.81
N LYS A 61 7.31 23.13 -29.74
CA LYS A 61 8.05 24.36 -29.43
C LYS A 61 9.50 24.08 -29.02
N VAL A 62 9.74 23.02 -28.24
CA VAL A 62 11.05 22.73 -27.67
C VAL A 62 12.01 22.11 -28.70
N LEU A 63 11.50 21.21 -29.54
CA LEU A 63 12.32 20.49 -30.53
C LEU A 63 12.69 21.32 -31.77
N GLU A 64 12.08 22.50 -31.94
CA GLU A 64 12.54 23.51 -32.90
C GLU A 64 13.93 24.07 -32.55
N MET A 65 14.36 23.98 -31.27
CA MET A 65 15.66 24.47 -30.83
C MET A 65 16.79 23.56 -31.33
N ARG A 66 17.79 24.16 -32.01
CA ARG A 66 18.90 23.41 -32.63
C ARG A 66 19.98 22.96 -31.63
N ASP A 67 20.17 23.70 -30.54
CA ASP A 67 21.23 23.47 -29.54
C ASP A 67 20.72 22.72 -28.29
N LEU A 68 19.72 21.83 -28.45
CA LEU A 68 19.15 21.08 -27.33
C LEU A 68 19.89 19.73 -27.15
N ASP A 69 20.73 19.64 -26.12
CA ASP A 69 21.48 18.42 -25.78
C ASP A 69 20.66 17.43 -24.93
N SER A 70 19.78 17.95 -24.07
CA SER A 70 18.98 17.16 -23.13
C SER A 70 17.59 17.73 -22.94
N LEU A 71 16.60 16.84 -22.88
CA LEU A 71 15.19 17.13 -22.66
C LEU A 71 14.72 16.42 -21.41
N ALA A 72 14.32 17.17 -20.38
CA ALA A 72 13.69 16.64 -19.18
C ALA A 72 12.18 16.92 -19.21
N ILE A 73 11.36 15.86 -19.19
CA ILE A 73 9.90 15.92 -19.19
C ILE A 73 9.43 15.49 -17.80
N ILE A 74 8.76 16.37 -17.08
CA ILE A 74 8.21 16.09 -15.75
C ILE A 74 6.69 16.19 -15.84
N VAL A 75 5.97 15.13 -15.49
CA VAL A 75 4.50 15.11 -15.58
C VAL A 75 3.89 14.51 -14.31
N GLY A 76 2.80 15.12 -13.85
CA GLY A 76 1.97 14.62 -12.73
C GLY A 76 0.68 13.92 -13.16
N THR A 77 0.30 14.02 -14.45
CA THR A 77 -0.94 13.48 -15.03
C THR A 77 -0.67 12.82 -16.38
N CYS A 78 -1.64 12.12 -16.97
CA CYS A 78 -1.48 11.53 -18.30
C CYS A 78 -1.36 12.63 -19.35
N PRO A 79 -0.39 12.55 -20.29
CA PRO A 79 -0.45 13.31 -21.52
C PRO A 79 -1.76 13.05 -22.27
N ASP A 80 -2.26 14.08 -22.97
CA ASP A 80 -3.46 13.97 -23.79
C ASP A 80 -3.23 13.14 -25.07
N GLN A 81 -1.96 12.89 -25.42
CA GLN A 81 -1.53 12.12 -26.59
C GLN A 81 -0.96 10.75 -26.18
N GLY A 82 -1.16 9.75 -27.04
CA GLY A 82 -0.56 8.41 -26.88
C GLY A 82 0.96 8.43 -26.99
N SER A 83 1.62 7.45 -26.37
CA SER A 83 3.09 7.34 -26.37
C SER A 83 3.66 7.21 -27.78
N GLU A 84 2.95 6.56 -28.69
CA GLU A 84 3.38 6.32 -30.07
C GLU A 84 3.54 7.64 -30.85
N ILE A 85 2.57 8.55 -30.70
CA ILE A 85 2.60 9.86 -31.36
C ILE A 85 3.74 10.71 -30.81
N LEU A 86 3.98 10.63 -29.50
CA LEU A 86 5.01 11.40 -28.82
C LEU A 86 6.40 10.88 -29.16
N SER A 87 6.60 9.57 -29.18
CA SER A 87 7.87 8.93 -29.50
C SER A 87 8.25 9.12 -30.97
N ASP A 88 7.31 8.91 -31.90
CA ASP A 88 7.52 9.16 -33.33
C ASP A 88 7.96 10.60 -33.57
N TYR A 89 7.29 11.57 -32.94
CA TYR A 89 7.63 12.98 -33.09
C TYR A 89 9.03 13.30 -32.55
N ILE A 90 9.38 12.79 -31.37
CA ILE A 90 10.71 12.96 -30.78
C ILE A 90 11.78 12.31 -31.66
N GLN A 91 11.57 11.08 -32.13
CA GLN A 91 12.51 10.36 -32.98
C GLN A 91 12.73 11.07 -34.32
N GLN A 92 11.66 11.56 -34.96
CA GLN A 92 11.75 12.33 -36.21
C GLN A 92 12.56 13.62 -36.02
N CYS A 93 12.30 14.36 -34.94
CA CYS A 93 12.99 15.63 -34.68
C CYS A 93 14.44 15.44 -34.18
N SER A 94 14.73 14.30 -33.54
CA SER A 94 16.07 13.96 -33.06
C SER A 94 16.89 13.15 -34.07
N ALA A 95 16.33 12.83 -35.24
CA ALA A 95 17.05 12.13 -36.30
C ALA A 95 18.34 12.90 -36.68
N GLY A 96 19.50 12.24 -36.50
CA GLY A 96 20.81 12.84 -36.74
C GLY A 96 21.32 13.76 -35.63
N ARG A 97 20.62 13.89 -34.50
CA ARG A 97 21.05 14.65 -33.31
C ARG A 97 21.17 13.74 -32.09
N ARG A 98 22.13 14.02 -31.21
CA ARG A 98 22.29 13.30 -29.95
C ARG A 98 21.49 13.99 -28.84
N LEU A 99 20.18 13.76 -28.80
CA LEU A 99 19.29 14.28 -27.76
C LEU A 99 19.10 13.26 -26.62
N LEU A 100 19.40 13.65 -25.38
CA LEU A 100 19.15 12.82 -24.19
C LEU A 100 17.79 13.13 -23.58
N VAL A 101 16.85 12.20 -23.69
CA VAL A 101 15.50 12.34 -23.13
C VAL A 101 15.40 11.70 -21.75
N HIS A 102 14.92 12.48 -20.77
CA HIS A 102 14.65 12.06 -19.40
C HIS A 102 13.17 12.29 -19.09
N THR A 103 12.41 11.24 -18.79
CA THR A 103 11.01 11.35 -18.38
C THR A 103 10.89 11.09 -16.88
N VAL A 104 10.12 11.94 -16.19
CA VAL A 104 9.91 11.87 -14.75
C VAL A 104 8.41 11.89 -14.47
N ALA A 105 7.89 10.78 -13.96
CA ALA A 105 6.56 10.74 -13.36
C ALA A 105 6.66 11.23 -11.92
N TYR A 106 6.00 12.34 -11.59
CA TYR A 106 6.06 12.95 -10.26
C TYR A 106 4.69 12.97 -9.60
N ASP A 107 4.56 12.20 -8.51
CA ASP A 107 3.39 12.08 -7.64
C ASP A 107 2.06 11.87 -8.39
N CYS A 108 2.10 10.98 -9.38
CA CYS A 108 0.93 10.69 -10.21
C CYS A 108 -0.19 10.02 -9.40
N GLY A 109 -1.41 10.52 -9.57
CA GLY A 109 -2.61 9.98 -8.91
C GLY A 109 -3.05 8.60 -9.40
N SER A 110 -2.61 8.20 -10.60
CA SER A 110 -2.95 6.94 -11.29
C SER A 110 -1.69 6.25 -11.85
N GLU A 111 -1.81 4.96 -12.22
CA GLU A 111 -0.69 4.19 -12.82
C GLU A 111 -0.50 4.43 -14.34
N ALA A 112 -1.47 5.07 -14.99
CA ALA A 112 -1.42 5.33 -16.43
C ALA A 112 -0.28 6.32 -16.87
N PRO A 113 -0.03 7.45 -16.19
CA PRO A 113 1.08 8.34 -16.55
C PRO A 113 2.47 7.68 -16.42
N PRO A 114 2.77 6.92 -15.35
CA PRO A 114 3.98 6.10 -15.28
C PRO A 114 4.18 5.17 -16.47
N ALA A 115 3.15 4.42 -16.86
CA ALA A 115 3.22 3.47 -17.97
C ALA A 115 3.49 4.17 -19.32
N ILE A 116 2.79 5.27 -19.62
CA ILE A 116 2.97 6.03 -20.86
C ILE A 116 4.38 6.63 -20.93
N LEU A 117 4.87 7.24 -19.84
CA LEU A 117 6.20 7.85 -19.80
C LEU A 117 7.33 6.81 -19.82
N GLN A 118 7.08 5.62 -19.30
CA GLN A 118 8.01 4.50 -19.39
C GLN A 118 8.10 4.00 -20.83
N SER A 119 6.97 3.73 -21.50
CA SER A 119 6.94 3.32 -22.92
C SER A 119 7.64 4.35 -23.80
N LEU A 120 7.30 5.64 -23.61
CA LEU A 120 7.92 6.74 -24.33
C LEU A 120 9.45 6.76 -24.16
N ALA A 121 9.94 6.59 -22.93
CA ALA A 121 11.39 6.56 -22.67
C ALA A 121 12.07 5.36 -23.30
N GLU A 122 11.45 4.18 -23.25
CA GLU A 122 11.98 2.96 -23.89
C GLU A 122 12.08 3.13 -25.40
N GLU A 123 11.04 3.68 -26.04
CA GLU A 123 11.00 3.90 -27.50
C GLU A 123 12.04 4.93 -27.96
N VAL A 124 12.25 6.03 -27.22
CA VAL A 124 13.26 7.04 -27.58
C VAL A 124 14.67 6.72 -27.05
N ARG A 125 14.86 5.55 -26.44
CA ARG A 125 16.12 5.14 -25.76
C ARG A 125 16.59 6.15 -24.70
N GLY A 126 15.64 6.76 -23.99
CA GLY A 126 15.82 7.71 -22.91
C GLY A 126 15.94 7.06 -21.53
N ARG A 127 15.84 7.88 -20.48
CA ARG A 127 15.79 7.42 -19.08
C ARG A 127 14.45 7.77 -18.45
N TYR A 128 13.87 6.80 -17.76
CA TYR A 128 12.65 6.98 -16.99
C TYR A 128 12.93 7.02 -15.49
N HIS A 129 12.30 7.96 -14.80
CA HIS A 129 12.31 8.06 -13.34
C HIS A 129 10.87 8.19 -12.83
N CYS A 130 10.57 7.56 -11.70
CA CYS A 130 9.28 7.67 -11.05
C CYS A 130 9.49 8.07 -9.59
N TYR A 131 8.85 9.14 -9.17
CA TYR A 131 8.71 9.51 -7.77
C TYR A 131 7.23 9.50 -7.43
N SER A 132 6.84 8.72 -6.42
CA SER A 132 5.52 8.78 -5.84
C SER A 132 5.68 9.09 -4.36
N GLY A 133 5.05 10.16 -3.88
CA GLY A 133 5.03 10.50 -2.45
C GLY A 133 4.27 9.44 -1.63
N LYS A 134 3.56 8.53 -2.29
CA LYS A 134 2.82 7.41 -1.70
C LYS A 134 3.72 6.24 -1.31
N MET A 135 4.86 6.50 -0.68
CA MET A 135 5.62 5.44 -0.03
C MET A 135 5.26 5.33 1.45
N GLU A 136 4.01 5.02 1.73
CA GLU A 136 3.65 4.30 2.95
C GLU A 136 2.62 3.25 2.57
N SER A 137 3.06 2.00 2.38
CA SER A 137 2.17 0.88 2.60
C SER A 137 1.55 1.09 3.97
N CYS A 138 0.22 1.14 4.06
CA CYS A 138 -0.44 1.08 5.35
C CYS A 138 0.07 -0.19 6.06
N ASN A 139 0.97 -0.04 7.03
CA ASN A 139 1.53 -1.14 7.79
C ASN A 139 0.49 -1.57 8.83
N SER A 140 -0.63 -2.08 8.35
CA SER A 140 -1.69 -2.64 9.17
C SER A 140 -1.30 -4.06 9.57
N THR A 141 -1.29 -4.32 10.88
CA THR A 141 -1.09 -5.67 11.44
C THR A 141 -2.07 -6.67 10.83
N ASP A 142 -3.33 -6.27 10.68
CA ASP A 142 -4.39 -7.12 10.14
C ASP A 142 -4.17 -7.46 8.66
N ILE A 143 -3.69 -6.49 7.85
CA ILE A 143 -3.35 -6.74 6.45
C ILE A 143 -2.10 -7.61 6.35
N HIS A 144 -1.09 -7.36 7.19
CA HIS A 144 0.16 -8.12 7.22
C HIS A 144 -0.06 -9.60 7.54
N LEU A 145 -0.94 -9.91 8.50
CA LEU A 145 -1.28 -11.30 8.84
C LEU A 145 -1.85 -12.06 7.64
N VAL A 146 -2.77 -11.43 6.90
CA VAL A 146 -3.39 -12.05 5.71
C VAL A 146 -2.40 -12.15 4.56
N LEU A 147 -1.59 -11.12 4.33
CA LEU A 147 -0.51 -11.14 3.34
C LEU A 147 0.51 -12.25 3.61
N SER A 148 0.89 -12.46 4.88
CA SER A 148 1.81 -13.53 5.26
C SER A 148 1.23 -14.92 4.93
N GLU A 149 -0.05 -15.14 5.20
CA GLU A 149 -0.73 -16.39 4.82
C GLU A 149 -0.88 -16.54 3.30
N GLN A 150 -1.17 -15.46 2.58
CA GLN A 150 -1.19 -15.47 1.12
C GLN A 150 0.17 -15.85 0.53
N GLN A 151 1.25 -15.26 1.03
CA GLN A 151 2.61 -15.57 0.58
C GLN A 151 2.97 -17.05 0.82
N LYS A 152 2.51 -17.65 1.93
CA LYS A 152 2.66 -19.09 2.16
C LYS A 152 1.91 -19.90 1.08
N ALA A 153 0.70 -19.50 0.73
CA ALA A 153 -0.09 -20.16 -0.31
C ALA A 153 0.59 -20.05 -1.69
N ASP A 154 1.10 -18.87 -2.03
CA ASP A 154 1.82 -18.63 -3.30
C ASP A 154 3.11 -19.46 -3.38
N ARG A 155 3.85 -19.60 -2.27
CA ARG A 155 5.01 -20.50 -2.22
C ARG A 155 4.62 -21.96 -2.47
N LEU A 156 3.52 -22.42 -1.86
CA LEU A 156 3.02 -23.77 -2.08
C LEU A 156 2.60 -23.99 -3.54
N LEU A 157 1.98 -23.00 -4.19
CA LEU A 157 1.65 -23.06 -5.62
C LEU A 157 2.90 -23.16 -6.50
N LYS A 158 3.98 -22.44 -6.18
CA LYS A 158 5.25 -22.57 -6.88
C LYS A 158 5.82 -23.98 -6.76
N ILE A 159 5.84 -24.55 -5.56
CA ILE A 159 6.29 -25.93 -5.32
C ILE A 159 5.45 -26.92 -6.15
N VAL A 160 4.11 -26.75 -6.18
CA VAL A 160 3.24 -27.61 -6.99
C VAL A 160 3.59 -27.53 -8.48
N ASN A 161 3.89 -26.34 -9.01
CA ASN A 161 4.33 -26.20 -10.40
C ASN A 161 5.69 -26.86 -10.66
N GLU A 162 6.63 -26.76 -9.73
CA GLU A 162 7.93 -27.45 -9.82
C GLU A 162 7.79 -28.97 -9.79
N ILE A 163 6.81 -29.50 -9.04
CA ILE A 163 6.46 -30.93 -9.05
C ILE A 163 5.98 -31.36 -10.45
N TYR A 164 5.11 -30.57 -11.09
CA TYR A 164 4.69 -30.84 -12.47
C TYR A 164 5.84 -30.79 -13.48
N GLU A 165 6.85 -29.94 -13.25
CA GLU A 165 8.03 -29.82 -14.12
C GLU A 165 9.14 -30.85 -13.83
N GLY A 166 9.04 -31.63 -12.74
CA GLY A 166 10.03 -32.64 -12.36
C GLY A 166 11.36 -32.08 -11.84
N LYS A 167 11.41 -30.83 -11.37
CA LYS A 167 12.64 -30.09 -11.01
C LYS A 167 12.87 -29.90 -9.49
N MET A 168 12.27 -30.76 -8.66
CA MET A 168 12.13 -30.56 -7.20
C MET A 168 13.42 -30.55 -6.36
N GLY A 169 14.57 -30.95 -6.89
CA GLY A 169 15.80 -31.16 -6.10
C GLY A 169 16.38 -29.90 -5.44
N ASP A 170 16.28 -28.72 -6.07
CA ASP A 170 17.03 -27.52 -5.64
C ASP A 170 16.19 -26.48 -4.87
N SER A 171 14.86 -26.51 -4.97
CA SER A 171 13.99 -25.41 -4.47
C SER A 171 13.60 -25.52 -3.00
N LEU A 172 13.66 -26.69 -2.37
CA LEU A 172 13.24 -26.90 -0.97
C LEU A 172 14.22 -26.31 0.06
N PHE A 173 15.50 -26.18 -0.31
CA PHE A 173 16.51 -25.52 0.55
C PHE A 173 16.19 -24.03 0.81
N ASN A 174 15.39 -23.41 -0.07
CA ASN A 174 14.93 -22.03 0.09
C ASN A 174 13.71 -21.88 1.03
N LEU A 175 13.13 -22.97 1.54
CA LEU A 175 12.04 -22.93 2.52
C LEU A 175 12.52 -22.31 3.84
N VAL A 176 13.82 -22.38 4.14
CA VAL A 176 14.41 -21.95 5.41
C VAL A 176 15.16 -20.61 5.32
N THR A 177 15.59 -20.16 4.14
CA THR A 177 16.63 -19.12 4.06
C THR A 177 16.30 -17.84 3.31
N ASN A 178 15.09 -17.61 2.80
CA ASN A 178 14.81 -16.34 2.11
C ASN A 178 13.48 -15.70 2.51
N SER A 179 13.51 -14.96 3.62
CA SER A 179 12.55 -13.91 3.95
C SER A 179 12.82 -12.65 3.11
N SER A 180 12.70 -12.73 1.78
CA SER A 180 12.69 -11.54 0.94
C SER A 180 11.26 -11.03 0.79
N MET A 181 10.98 -9.90 1.44
CA MET A 181 9.71 -9.17 1.36
C MET A 181 9.47 -8.68 -0.07
N GLY A 182 8.75 -9.47 -0.86
CA GLY A 182 8.06 -8.98 -2.06
C GLY A 182 6.88 -8.10 -1.64
N ARG A 183 7.11 -6.79 -1.51
CA ARG A 183 6.10 -5.79 -1.15
C ARG A 183 5.11 -5.64 -2.32
N ARG A 184 4.02 -6.42 -2.30
CA ARG A 184 2.87 -6.17 -3.18
C ARG A 184 2.25 -4.83 -2.79
N ARG A 185 2.20 -3.92 -3.75
CA ARG A 185 1.65 -2.57 -3.61
C ARG A 185 0.14 -2.68 -3.49
N SER A 186 -0.40 -2.31 -2.32
CA SER A 186 -1.84 -2.09 -2.15
C SER A 186 -2.15 -0.59 -2.24
N THR A 187 -3.36 -0.33 -2.71
CA THR A 187 -3.89 0.92 -3.23
C THR A 187 -3.81 2.12 -2.31
N SER A 188 -3.69 3.30 -2.94
CA SER A 188 -3.52 4.58 -2.29
C SER A 188 -4.78 5.10 -1.58
N LEU A 189 -4.61 5.49 -0.32
CA LEU A 189 -5.34 6.57 0.32
C LEU A 189 -4.31 7.74 0.32
N VAL A 190 -4.50 8.96 -0.16
CA VAL A 190 -5.60 9.93 -0.03
C VAL A 190 -5.35 11.03 -1.08
N GLN A 191 -6.40 11.56 -1.73
CA GLN A 191 -6.33 12.83 -2.48
C GLN A 191 -6.41 14.01 -1.50
N LEU A 192 -5.44 14.94 -1.56
CA LEU A 192 -5.31 16.15 -0.72
C LEU A 192 -6.31 17.27 -1.10
N SER A 193 -7.59 16.95 -1.21
CA SER A 193 -8.65 17.94 -1.42
C SER A 193 -9.77 17.75 -0.39
N LYS A 194 -10.47 18.84 -0.04
CA LYS A 194 -11.65 18.78 0.85
C LYS A 194 -12.62 17.74 0.25
N PRO A 195 -12.99 16.68 0.99
CA PRO A 195 -13.89 15.65 0.46
C PRO A 195 -15.19 16.28 0.00
N PHE A 196 -15.72 15.82 -1.14
CA PHE A 196 -17.04 16.25 -1.62
C PHE A 196 -18.10 16.05 -0.52
N GLN A 197 -18.93 17.08 -0.27
CA GLN A 197 -20.00 17.08 0.74
C GLN A 197 -19.57 16.96 2.21
N HIS A 198 -18.38 17.46 2.54
CA HIS A 198 -17.80 17.45 3.91
C HIS A 198 -18.72 17.94 5.02
N GLU A 199 -19.66 18.85 4.77
CA GLU A 199 -20.55 19.43 5.79
C GLU A 199 -21.92 18.74 5.89
N ARG A 200 -22.17 17.71 5.09
CA ARG A 200 -23.44 16.98 5.08
C ARG A 200 -23.62 16.16 6.37
N LEU A 201 -24.89 15.93 6.74
CA LEU A 201 -25.27 14.98 7.78
C LEU A 201 -24.68 13.59 7.51
N LEU A 202 -24.52 12.80 8.57
CA LEU A 202 -24.01 11.43 8.47
C LEU A 202 -25.02 10.54 7.76
N ALA A 203 -24.56 9.77 6.78
CA ALA A 203 -25.32 8.67 6.20
C ALA A 203 -25.03 7.40 7.01
N ILE A 204 -25.75 7.21 8.12
CA ILE A 204 -25.50 6.08 9.04
C ILE A 204 -25.82 4.76 8.34
N GLN A 205 -24.83 3.88 8.30
CA GLN A 205 -24.97 2.54 7.74
C GLN A 205 -25.06 1.53 8.87
N THR A 206 -25.86 0.49 8.66
CA THR A 206 -25.79 -0.70 9.52
C THR A 206 -24.62 -1.54 8.99
N PRO A 207 -23.63 -1.90 9.81
CA PRO A 207 -22.51 -2.70 9.34
C PRO A 207 -23.02 -4.07 8.89
N ASN A 208 -22.87 -4.36 7.59
CA ASN A 208 -23.28 -5.64 7.00
C ASN A 208 -22.28 -6.78 7.26
N PHE A 209 -21.40 -6.62 8.25
CA PHE A 209 -20.34 -7.57 8.53
C PHE A 209 -20.12 -7.75 10.02
N LEU A 210 -19.76 -8.97 10.42
CA LEU A 210 -19.30 -9.22 11.79
C LEU A 210 -17.88 -8.68 11.94
N ALA A 211 -17.67 -7.78 12.89
CA ALA A 211 -16.33 -7.28 13.20
C ALA A 211 -15.47 -8.43 13.75
N LYS A 212 -14.55 -8.94 12.92
CA LYS A 212 -13.57 -9.97 13.26
C LYS A 212 -12.19 -9.49 12.85
N SER A 213 -11.23 -9.60 13.76
CA SER A 213 -9.81 -9.36 13.46
C SER A 213 -9.31 -10.35 12.40
N SER A 214 -8.24 -9.99 11.69
CA SER A 214 -7.63 -10.93 10.75
C SER A 214 -7.11 -12.20 11.44
N ALA A 215 -6.63 -12.07 12.68
CA ALA A 215 -6.17 -13.21 13.47
C ALA A 215 -7.29 -14.23 13.72
N GLU A 216 -8.48 -13.79 14.13
CA GLU A 216 -9.64 -14.67 14.31
C GLU A 216 -10.17 -15.23 13.00
N TRP A 217 -10.20 -14.40 11.96
CA TRP A 217 -10.63 -14.84 10.63
C TRP A 217 -9.72 -15.95 10.09
N LEU A 218 -8.40 -15.86 10.31
CA LEU A 218 -7.42 -16.86 9.92
C LEU A 218 -7.52 -18.17 10.72
N LYS A 219 -8.09 -18.17 11.94
CA LYS A 219 -8.37 -19.43 12.66
C LYS A 219 -9.34 -20.33 11.90
N THR A 220 -10.22 -19.74 11.07
CA THR A 220 -11.18 -20.49 10.24
C THR A 220 -10.73 -20.61 8.78
N ASN A 221 -10.01 -19.60 8.27
CA ASN A 221 -9.68 -19.47 6.85
C ASN A 221 -8.19 -19.55 6.54
N GLY A 222 -7.32 -19.78 7.51
CA GLY A 222 -5.89 -19.99 7.28
C GLY A 222 -5.60 -21.35 6.63
N LEU A 223 -4.41 -21.50 6.05
CA LEU A 223 -4.03 -22.73 5.34
C LEU A 223 -4.08 -23.96 6.26
N ARG A 224 -3.57 -23.81 7.50
CA ARG A 224 -3.62 -24.87 8.52
C ARG A 224 -5.05 -25.22 8.92
N ALA A 225 -5.93 -24.23 9.07
CA ALA A 225 -7.33 -24.43 9.42
C ALA A 225 -8.09 -25.19 8.32
N LYS A 226 -7.74 -24.94 7.06
CA LYS A 226 -8.27 -25.65 5.89
C LYS A 226 -7.59 -26.99 5.60
N LYS A 227 -6.65 -27.43 6.46
CA LYS A 227 -5.86 -28.67 6.27
C LYS A 227 -5.07 -28.69 4.95
N LEU A 228 -4.62 -27.53 4.47
CA LEU A 228 -3.87 -27.34 3.23
C LEU A 228 -2.36 -27.28 3.47
N SER A 229 -1.86 -28.01 4.47
CA SER A 229 -0.42 -28.18 4.62
C SER A 229 0.09 -29.18 3.60
N LEU A 230 1.21 -28.88 2.92
CA LEU A 230 1.82 -29.79 1.95
C LEU A 230 2.05 -31.18 2.54
N TYR A 231 2.61 -31.26 3.74
CA TYR A 231 2.83 -32.53 4.43
C TYR A 231 1.53 -33.29 4.71
N GLN A 232 0.43 -32.61 5.03
CA GLN A 232 -0.85 -33.26 5.27
C GLN A 232 -1.45 -33.84 4.00
N VAL A 233 -1.28 -33.16 2.86
CA VAL A 233 -1.76 -33.62 1.55
C VAL A 233 -0.93 -34.79 1.03
N LEU A 234 0.38 -34.78 1.27
CA LEU A 234 1.29 -35.85 0.83
C LEU A 234 1.34 -37.05 1.79
N ALA A 235 0.95 -36.89 3.06
CA ALA A 235 1.05 -37.93 4.09
C ALA A 235 0.42 -39.28 3.72
N PRO A 236 -0.77 -39.34 3.08
CA PRO A 236 -1.39 -40.62 2.71
C PRO A 236 -0.54 -41.46 1.73
N ASN A 237 0.33 -40.81 0.95
CA ASN A 237 1.16 -41.46 -0.07
C ASN A 237 2.66 -41.37 0.28
N ALA A 238 3.01 -41.13 1.54
CA ALA A 238 4.39 -41.02 2.01
C ALA A 238 4.81 -42.28 2.78
N PHE A 239 5.79 -43.00 2.25
CA PHE A 239 6.30 -44.26 2.78
C PHE A 239 7.72 -44.08 3.34
N SER A 240 8.00 -44.63 4.52
CA SER A 240 9.37 -44.62 5.06
C SER A 240 10.25 -45.62 4.29
N PRO A 241 11.54 -45.30 4.04
CA PRO A 241 12.51 -46.26 3.55
C PRO A 241 12.60 -47.45 4.51
N VAL A 242 12.60 -48.65 3.96
CA VAL A 242 12.75 -49.89 4.73
C VAL A 242 14.16 -50.42 4.49
N GLU A 243 14.90 -50.66 5.57
CA GLU A 243 16.20 -51.33 5.54
C GLU A 243 16.06 -52.72 6.16
N GLU A 244 16.47 -53.75 5.42
CA GLU A 244 16.42 -55.13 5.88
C GLU A 244 17.82 -55.76 5.78
N PHE A 245 18.24 -56.45 6.83
CA PHE A 245 19.50 -57.19 6.82
C PHE A 245 19.28 -58.57 6.22
N VAL A 246 19.98 -58.87 5.12
CA VAL A 246 19.89 -60.18 4.44
C VAL A 246 21.05 -61.07 4.90
N PRO A 247 20.80 -62.10 5.73
CA PRO A 247 21.86 -62.90 6.36
C PRO A 247 22.73 -63.66 5.34
N LEU A 248 22.14 -64.12 4.23
CA LEU A 248 22.82 -64.84 3.16
C LEU A 248 23.82 -63.95 2.39
N LEU A 249 23.54 -62.65 2.30
CA LEU A 249 24.39 -61.67 1.61
C LEU A 249 25.36 -60.95 2.56
N ARG A 250 25.16 -61.10 3.89
CA ARG A 250 25.84 -60.34 4.95
C ARG A 250 25.83 -58.82 4.69
N LYS A 251 24.72 -58.32 4.14
CA LYS A 251 24.55 -56.92 3.74
C LYS A 251 23.16 -56.44 4.17
N THR A 252 23.12 -55.19 4.64
CA THR A 252 21.87 -54.44 4.77
C THR A 252 21.48 -53.94 3.38
N VAL A 253 20.26 -54.24 2.95
CA VAL A 253 19.70 -53.75 1.69
C VAL A 253 18.58 -52.78 2.02
N SER A 254 18.51 -51.68 1.26
CA SER A 254 17.47 -50.67 1.40
C SER A 254 16.44 -50.80 0.27
N SER A 255 15.20 -50.40 0.54
CA SER A 255 14.14 -50.36 -0.47
C SER A 255 14.56 -49.47 -1.65
N THR A 256 14.64 -50.04 -2.86
CA THR A 256 14.98 -49.30 -4.08
C THR A 256 13.74 -48.70 -4.72
N LEU A 257 13.78 -47.41 -5.08
CA LEU A 257 12.70 -46.76 -5.80
C LEU A 257 12.83 -46.94 -7.31
N HIS A 258 11.70 -47.14 -7.98
CA HIS A 258 11.63 -46.92 -9.41
C HIS A 258 11.45 -45.41 -9.65
N GLY A 259 12.48 -44.74 -10.19
CA GLY A 259 12.55 -43.27 -10.30
C GLY A 259 11.44 -42.60 -11.12
N LYS A 260 10.57 -43.37 -11.79
CA LYS A 260 9.37 -42.85 -12.48
C LYS A 260 8.08 -42.92 -11.65
N ALA A 261 8.06 -43.63 -10.52
CA ALA A 261 6.83 -43.89 -9.76
C ALA A 261 6.79 -43.18 -8.39
N MET A 262 7.94 -42.97 -7.74
CA MET A 262 8.02 -42.38 -6.40
C MET A 262 9.26 -41.49 -6.28
N MET A 263 9.17 -40.47 -5.45
CA MET A 263 10.23 -39.47 -5.26
C MET A 263 10.58 -39.34 -3.79
N GLN A 264 11.87 -39.18 -3.46
CA GLN A 264 12.32 -38.95 -2.08
C GLN A 264 12.09 -37.50 -1.67
N PHE A 265 11.57 -37.30 -0.47
CA PHE A 265 11.20 -36.00 0.07
C PHE A 265 11.55 -35.93 1.56
N GLU A 266 12.22 -34.85 1.98
CA GLU A 266 12.51 -34.59 3.39
C GLU A 266 11.23 -34.15 4.11
N TRP A 267 10.88 -34.87 5.16
CA TRP A 267 9.69 -34.65 5.97
C TRP A 267 9.96 -33.58 7.03
N HIS A 268 8.91 -33.09 7.69
CA HIS A 268 9.03 -32.00 8.67
C HIS A 268 9.85 -32.37 9.94
N ASP A 269 10.14 -33.65 10.14
CA ASP A 269 10.97 -34.21 11.22
C ASP A 269 12.42 -34.48 10.78
N GLY A 270 12.80 -34.09 9.56
CA GLY A 270 14.13 -34.37 8.98
C GLY A 270 14.29 -35.78 8.42
N THR A 271 13.26 -36.63 8.49
CA THR A 271 13.31 -37.97 7.89
C THR A 271 13.07 -37.91 6.38
N VAL A 272 13.74 -38.75 5.61
CA VAL A 272 13.46 -38.88 4.17
C VAL A 272 12.33 -39.88 3.97
N LYS A 273 11.27 -39.48 3.25
CA LYS A 273 10.15 -40.35 2.87
C LYS A 273 10.03 -40.48 1.36
N ASN A 274 9.62 -41.65 0.91
CA ASN A 274 9.30 -41.94 -0.48
C ASN A 274 7.85 -41.56 -0.73
N VAL A 275 7.61 -40.54 -1.55
CA VAL A 275 6.27 -39.99 -1.81
C VAL A 275 5.83 -40.38 -3.22
N HIS A 276 4.64 -40.98 -3.31
CA HIS A 276 3.92 -41.13 -4.58
C HIS A 276 2.98 -39.94 -4.77
N VAL A 277 3.23 -39.12 -5.80
CA VAL A 277 2.38 -37.98 -6.10
C VAL A 277 1.35 -38.39 -7.14
N ASP A 278 0.09 -38.49 -6.71
CA ASP A 278 -1.02 -38.77 -7.60
C ASP A 278 -1.47 -37.46 -8.30
N PRO A 279 -1.39 -37.36 -9.65
CA PRO A 279 -1.69 -36.11 -10.36
C PRO A 279 -3.08 -35.50 -10.09
N PRO A 280 -4.18 -36.26 -9.96
CA PRO A 280 -5.49 -35.74 -9.58
C PRO A 280 -5.50 -35.10 -8.19
N ILE A 281 -4.84 -35.71 -7.19
CA ILE A 281 -4.74 -35.16 -5.83
C ILE A 281 -3.97 -33.83 -5.86
N LEU A 282 -2.87 -33.79 -6.61
CA LEU A 282 -2.05 -32.58 -6.75
C LEU A 282 -2.81 -31.46 -7.46
N TYR A 283 -3.58 -31.79 -8.50
CA TYR A 283 -4.44 -30.85 -9.22
C TYR A 283 -5.53 -30.26 -8.34
N ASP A 284 -6.22 -31.10 -7.56
CA ASP A 284 -7.24 -30.63 -6.62
C ASP A 284 -6.64 -29.75 -5.52
N TYR A 285 -5.45 -30.10 -5.02
CA TYR A 285 -4.72 -29.28 -4.07
C TYR A 285 -4.35 -27.90 -4.66
N GLN A 286 -3.82 -27.87 -5.88
CA GLN A 286 -3.51 -26.63 -6.60
C GLN A 286 -4.75 -25.74 -6.72
N LYS A 287 -5.88 -26.32 -7.13
CA LYS A 287 -7.17 -25.62 -7.27
C LYS A 287 -7.66 -25.04 -5.95
N GLN A 288 -7.50 -25.78 -4.85
CA GLN A 288 -7.83 -25.31 -3.50
C GLN A 288 -6.91 -24.15 -3.08
N LEU A 289 -5.60 -24.26 -3.28
CA LEU A 289 -4.65 -23.18 -2.99
C LEU A 289 -4.97 -21.91 -3.80
N SER A 290 -5.26 -22.02 -5.10
CA SER A 290 -5.64 -20.85 -5.91
C SER A 290 -6.94 -20.19 -5.43
N ARG A 291 -7.91 -20.97 -4.94
CA ARG A 291 -9.13 -20.43 -4.32
C ARG A 291 -8.81 -19.68 -3.02
N MET A 292 -7.87 -20.19 -2.22
CA MET A 292 -7.42 -19.53 -0.98
C MET A 292 -6.72 -18.21 -1.28
N VAL A 293 -5.81 -18.16 -2.25
CA VAL A 293 -5.14 -16.91 -2.66
C VAL A 293 -6.16 -15.84 -3.04
N LYS A 294 -7.14 -16.18 -3.90
CA LYS A 294 -8.23 -15.26 -4.27
C LYS A 294 -9.07 -14.82 -3.06
N MET A 295 -9.27 -15.68 -2.07
CA MET A 295 -9.98 -15.33 -0.84
C MET A 295 -9.16 -14.35 0.02
N TYR A 296 -7.85 -14.54 0.13
CA TYR A 296 -6.96 -13.63 0.83
C TYR A 296 -6.88 -12.26 0.15
N GLU A 297 -6.77 -12.22 -1.17
CA GLU A 297 -6.79 -10.98 -1.97
C GLU A 297 -8.09 -10.21 -1.71
N ARG A 298 -9.25 -10.87 -1.82
CA ARG A 298 -10.54 -10.24 -1.50
C ARG A 298 -10.62 -9.74 -0.05
N ARG A 299 -10.00 -10.44 0.90
CA ARG A 299 -9.97 -10.01 2.31
C ARG A 299 -9.07 -8.79 2.49
N ILE A 300 -7.93 -8.72 1.81
CA ILE A 300 -7.03 -7.57 1.81
C ILE A 300 -7.71 -6.36 1.18
N ASP A 301 -8.36 -6.53 0.04
CA ASP A 301 -9.16 -5.47 -0.61
C ASP A 301 -10.25 -4.99 0.36
N TRP A 302 -10.97 -5.93 0.98
CA TRP A 302 -11.98 -5.60 1.98
C TRP A 302 -11.42 -4.77 3.15
N LEU A 303 -10.25 -5.14 3.70
CA LEU A 303 -9.56 -4.39 4.76
C LEU A 303 -9.06 -3.01 4.28
N SER A 304 -8.79 -2.86 2.99
CA SER A 304 -8.23 -1.62 2.41
C SER A 304 -9.30 -0.60 2.03
N LEU A 305 -10.59 -0.95 2.11
CA LEU A 305 -11.71 -0.08 1.73
C LEU A 305 -12.18 0.85 2.86
N SER A 306 -12.48 2.10 2.51
CA SER A 306 -13.17 3.10 3.35
C SER A 306 -12.61 3.24 4.77
N SER A 307 -13.46 3.18 5.80
CA SER A 307 -13.05 3.33 7.21
C SER A 307 -12.02 2.28 7.64
N ARG A 308 -12.05 1.07 7.06
CA ARG A 308 -11.16 -0.04 7.45
C ARG A 308 -9.72 0.18 7.03
N GLY A 309 -9.49 0.92 5.95
CA GLY A 309 -8.14 1.28 5.52
C GLY A 309 -7.42 2.20 6.52
N ILE A 310 -8.18 2.96 7.32
CA ILE A 310 -7.64 3.91 8.31
C ILE A 310 -7.70 3.32 9.72
N TRP A 311 -8.86 2.80 10.11
CA TRP A 311 -9.14 2.37 11.49
C TRP A 311 -9.01 0.86 11.69
N GLY A 312 -8.80 0.09 10.63
CA GLY A 312 -8.93 -1.36 10.68
C GLY A 312 -10.38 -1.80 10.93
N THR A 313 -10.54 -3.04 11.39
CA THR A 313 -11.84 -3.55 11.82
C THR A 313 -12.01 -3.28 13.31
N VAL A 314 -12.88 -2.35 13.69
CA VAL A 314 -13.15 -2.06 15.10
C VAL A 314 -13.95 -3.22 15.69
N CYS A 315 -13.36 -4.01 16.58
CA CYS A 315 -13.95 -5.26 17.09
C CYS A 315 -14.62 -5.07 18.45
N GLU A 316 -14.10 -4.13 19.22
CA GLU A 316 -14.43 -3.84 20.61
C GLU A 316 -15.81 -3.20 20.73
N LYS A 317 -16.50 -3.44 21.84
CA LYS A 317 -17.85 -2.94 22.10
C LYS A 317 -17.89 -1.51 22.65
N ARG A 318 -16.89 -1.14 23.45
CA ARG A 318 -16.68 0.23 23.93
C ARG A 318 -15.48 0.85 23.25
N VAL A 319 -15.66 2.01 22.63
CA VAL A 319 -14.66 2.59 21.74
C VAL A 319 -14.36 4.04 22.14
N VAL A 320 -13.11 4.34 22.47
CA VAL A 320 -12.65 5.72 22.66
C VAL A 320 -11.69 6.09 21.53
N VAL A 321 -11.98 7.19 20.85
CA VAL A 321 -11.18 7.68 19.74
C VAL A 321 -10.42 8.93 20.18
N LEU A 322 -9.10 8.86 20.19
CA LEU A 322 -8.18 9.96 20.45
C LEU A 322 -7.76 10.60 19.13
N VAL A 323 -7.96 11.90 19.00
CA VAL A 323 -7.75 12.66 17.76
C VAL A 323 -6.76 13.78 18.01
N ASP A 324 -5.64 13.76 17.30
CA ASP A 324 -4.61 14.79 17.38
C ASP A 324 -5.02 16.05 16.60
N ILE A 325 -5.25 17.14 17.35
CA ILE A 325 -5.56 18.47 16.83
C ILE A 325 -4.40 19.45 17.05
N SER A 326 -3.16 18.97 17.11
CA SER A 326 -1.98 19.83 17.18
C SER A 326 -1.86 20.76 15.95
N LYS A 327 -1.10 21.85 16.09
CA LYS A 327 -0.88 22.82 14.99
C LYS A 327 -0.27 22.19 13.73
N THR A 328 0.55 21.15 13.89
CA THR A 328 1.17 20.39 12.79
C THR A 328 0.13 19.69 11.90
N ASN A 329 -1.07 19.40 12.41
CA ASN A 329 -2.14 18.76 11.65
C ASN A 329 -3.09 19.76 10.98
N SER A 330 -2.78 21.06 10.99
CA SER A 330 -3.64 22.10 10.41
C SER A 330 -3.93 21.89 8.92
N SER A 331 -2.94 21.44 8.14
CA SER A 331 -3.12 21.09 6.73
C SER A 331 -3.95 19.82 6.50
N TYR A 332 -4.08 18.97 7.52
CA TYR A 332 -4.72 17.65 7.43
C TYR A 332 -6.07 17.56 8.14
N ILE A 333 -6.56 18.67 8.72
CA ILE A 333 -7.79 18.68 9.52
C ILE A 333 -9.00 18.13 8.76
N PHE A 334 -9.15 18.47 7.48
CA PHE A 334 -10.25 17.94 6.66
C PHE A 334 -10.15 16.42 6.46
N HIS A 335 -8.94 15.87 6.39
CA HIS A 335 -8.72 14.43 6.30
C HIS A 335 -8.99 13.72 7.61
N ILE A 336 -8.58 14.32 8.73
CA ILE A 336 -8.92 13.81 10.07
C ILE A 336 -10.45 13.77 10.24
N GLN A 337 -11.13 14.87 9.93
CA GLN A 337 -12.59 14.94 9.97
C GLN A 337 -13.24 13.91 9.04
N HIS A 338 -12.72 13.74 7.82
CA HIS A 338 -13.23 12.72 6.89
C HIS A 338 -13.04 11.30 7.42
N SER A 339 -11.87 11.00 8.00
CA SER A 339 -11.60 9.68 8.58
C SER A 339 -12.56 9.35 9.73
N LEU A 340 -12.88 10.34 10.57
CA LEU A 340 -13.84 10.21 11.65
C LEU A 340 -15.26 10.04 11.13
N ARG A 341 -15.63 10.77 10.06
CA ARG A 341 -16.91 10.59 9.39
C ARG A 341 -17.09 9.15 8.93
N LEU A 342 -16.12 8.59 8.21
CA LEU A 342 -16.19 7.20 7.74
C LEU A 342 -16.33 6.22 8.90
N LEU A 343 -15.61 6.44 10.00
CA LEU A 343 -15.74 5.61 11.21
C LEU A 343 -17.17 5.67 11.77
N LEU A 344 -17.69 6.88 11.97
CA LEU A 344 -19.04 7.12 12.51
C LEU A 344 -20.15 6.57 11.62
N GLU A 345 -20.02 6.69 10.30
CA GLU A 345 -21.01 6.19 9.32
C GLU A 345 -21.00 4.66 9.21
N GLU A 346 -19.82 4.02 9.25
CA GLU A 346 -19.68 2.62 8.84
C GLU A 346 -19.52 1.61 9.98
N GLN A 347 -18.89 1.98 11.12
CA GLN A 347 -18.49 0.99 12.14
C GLN A 347 -19.09 1.22 13.54
N MET A 348 -19.56 2.44 13.84
CA MET A 348 -19.97 2.81 15.21
C MET A 348 -21.37 2.33 15.62
N THR A 349 -22.28 2.10 14.67
CA THR A 349 -23.67 1.69 14.96
C THR A 349 -23.77 0.35 15.72
N SER A 350 -22.78 -0.54 15.57
CA SER A 350 -22.75 -1.86 16.21
C SER A 350 -22.15 -1.88 17.63
N LYS A 351 -21.81 -0.70 18.16
CA LYS A 351 -21.08 -0.51 19.42
C LYS A 351 -22.04 -0.25 20.57
N ASP A 352 -21.58 -0.51 21.78
CA ASP A 352 -22.39 -0.30 22.98
C ASP A 352 -22.22 1.13 23.47
N LEU A 353 -20.97 1.59 23.56
CA LEU A 353 -20.63 2.94 24.02
C LEU A 353 -19.44 3.51 23.23
N PHE A 354 -19.44 4.82 23.03
CA PHE A 354 -18.31 5.50 22.43
C PHE A 354 -18.07 6.91 22.99
N ASN A 355 -16.86 7.41 22.77
CA ASN A 355 -16.54 8.82 22.96
C ASN A 355 -15.38 9.25 22.05
N ILE A 356 -15.29 10.54 21.75
CA ILE A 356 -14.21 11.14 20.97
C ILE A 356 -13.50 12.18 21.84
N LEU A 357 -12.18 12.08 21.89
CA LEU A 357 -11.29 12.94 22.66
C LEU A 357 -10.33 13.62 21.68
N ALA A 358 -10.42 14.94 21.54
CA ALA A 358 -9.47 15.71 20.76
C ALA A 358 -8.36 16.23 21.67
N PHE A 359 -7.09 16.09 21.27
CA PHE A 359 -5.95 16.52 22.08
C PHE A 359 -4.98 17.38 21.27
N GLY A 360 -4.49 18.44 21.92
CA GLY A 360 -3.39 19.28 21.46
C GLY A 360 -2.51 19.60 22.67
N SER A 361 -2.41 20.88 23.05
CA SER A 361 -1.87 21.26 24.36
C SER A 361 -2.78 20.80 25.52
N ASP A 362 -4.09 20.88 25.30
CA ASP A 362 -5.13 20.40 26.20
C ASP A 362 -5.97 19.31 25.55
N VAL A 363 -6.71 18.58 26.38
CA VAL A 363 -7.59 17.50 25.96
C VAL A 363 -9.03 17.95 26.11
N MET A 364 -9.79 17.87 25.03
CA MET A 364 -11.21 18.18 24.97
C MET A 364 -11.98 16.90 24.66
N ALA A 365 -12.98 16.59 25.47
CA ALA A 365 -13.89 15.49 25.22
C ALA A 365 -15.15 16.02 24.52
N TRP A 366 -15.70 15.26 23.56
CA TRP A 366 -17.01 15.56 23.00
C TRP A 366 -18.11 15.44 24.07
N GLN A 367 -18.09 14.34 24.84
CA GLN A 367 -18.96 14.13 25.99
C GLN A 367 -18.14 13.86 27.26
N PRO A 368 -18.64 14.23 28.46
CA PRO A 368 -17.95 13.93 29.73
C PRO A 368 -17.76 12.43 29.97
N GLU A 369 -18.74 11.62 29.56
CA GLU A 369 -18.76 10.17 29.71
C GLU A 369 -19.06 9.49 28.36
N MET A 370 -18.84 8.18 28.27
CA MET A 370 -19.15 7.44 27.04
C MET A 370 -20.66 7.29 26.87
N VAL A 371 -21.14 7.45 25.64
CA VAL A 371 -22.57 7.42 25.32
C VAL A 371 -22.86 6.36 24.25
N PRO A 372 -24.09 5.83 24.18
CA PRO A 372 -24.44 4.86 23.14
C PRO A 372 -24.47 5.52 21.75
N PRO A 373 -24.15 4.77 20.67
CA PRO A 373 -24.12 5.27 19.29
C PRO A 373 -25.53 5.39 18.68
N HIS A 374 -26.42 6.12 19.36
CA HIS A 374 -27.71 6.51 18.79
C HIS A 374 -27.48 7.47 17.60
N PRO A 375 -28.31 7.45 16.55
CA PRO A 375 -28.18 8.36 15.42
C PRO A 375 -28.00 9.84 15.80
N ASP A 376 -28.73 10.32 16.81
CA ASP A 376 -28.61 11.71 17.30
C ASP A 376 -27.25 11.97 17.95
N ASN A 377 -26.73 11.00 18.71
CA ASN A 377 -25.42 11.07 19.34
C ASN A 377 -24.30 11.07 18.30
N LEU A 378 -24.39 10.19 17.29
CA LEU A 378 -23.44 10.16 16.17
C LEU A 378 -23.46 11.49 15.40
N GLN A 379 -24.66 12.03 15.14
CA GLN A 379 -24.82 13.29 14.43
C GLN A 379 -24.33 14.49 15.26
N SER A 380 -24.52 14.47 16.58
CA SER A 380 -23.98 15.47 17.50
C SER A 380 -22.46 15.39 17.58
N ALA A 381 -21.89 14.18 17.64
CA ALA A 381 -20.45 13.98 17.60
C ALA A 381 -19.86 14.52 16.30
N TRP A 382 -20.53 14.29 15.17
CA TRP A 382 -20.09 14.82 13.88
C TRP A 382 -20.09 16.35 13.83
N ARG A 383 -21.15 17.01 14.34
CA ARG A 383 -21.18 18.47 14.44
C ARG A 383 -20.02 19.01 15.28
N TRP A 384 -19.69 18.33 16.38
CA TRP A 384 -18.54 18.69 17.21
C TRP A 384 -17.20 18.49 16.48
N VAL A 385 -17.04 17.39 15.74
CA VAL A 385 -15.85 17.11 14.93
C VAL A 385 -15.62 18.19 13.86
N LEU A 386 -16.69 18.68 13.23
CA LEU A 386 -16.62 19.78 12.26
C LEU A 386 -16.13 21.10 12.89
N CYS A 387 -16.39 21.31 14.19
CA CYS A 387 -15.95 22.49 14.92
C CYS A 387 -14.50 22.42 15.43
N LEU A 388 -13.82 21.27 15.31
CA LEU A 388 -12.45 21.10 15.77
C LEU A 388 -11.49 22.03 15.01
N ARG A 389 -10.58 22.68 15.74
CA ARG A 389 -9.56 23.56 15.20
C ARG A 389 -8.18 23.12 15.67
N CYS A 390 -7.25 22.98 14.73
CA CYS A 390 -5.88 22.59 15.05
C CYS A 390 -5.15 23.72 15.79
N ARG A 391 -4.71 23.45 17.02
CA ARG A 391 -4.07 24.44 17.90
C ARG A 391 -3.08 23.76 18.85
N GLY A 392 -2.06 24.52 19.24
CA GLY A 392 -1.12 24.13 20.28
C GLY A 392 -0.18 22.99 19.89
N SER A 393 0.32 22.35 20.94
CA SER A 393 1.32 21.29 20.97
C SER A 393 0.64 19.90 20.91
N ARG A 394 1.36 18.81 21.14
CA ARG A 394 0.90 17.41 21.08
C ARG A 394 1.14 16.68 22.40
N ASN A 395 0.19 16.78 23.33
CA ASN A 395 0.27 16.14 24.64
C ASN A 395 -0.46 14.78 24.66
N VAL A 396 0.18 13.74 24.12
CA VAL A 396 -0.39 12.39 24.04
C VAL A 396 -0.62 11.80 25.42
N LEU A 397 0.31 11.98 26.36
CA LEU A 397 0.20 11.43 27.71
C LEU A 397 -1.05 11.94 28.45
N LYS A 398 -1.36 13.24 28.36
CA LYS A 398 -2.58 13.81 28.98
C LYS A 398 -3.83 13.23 28.35
N ALA A 399 -3.82 13.00 27.03
CA ALA A 399 -4.92 12.41 26.30
C ALA A 399 -5.16 10.94 26.73
N LEU A 400 -4.09 10.15 26.86
CA LEU A 400 -4.15 8.78 27.37
C LEU A 400 -4.64 8.73 28.82
N LYS A 401 -4.12 9.59 29.70
CA LYS A 401 -4.59 9.70 31.10
C LYS A 401 -6.08 10.01 31.16
N ARG A 402 -6.56 10.95 30.35
CA ARG A 402 -7.98 11.30 30.32
C ARG A 402 -8.85 10.17 29.78
N ALA A 403 -8.40 9.50 28.73
CA ALA A 403 -9.09 8.33 28.18
C ALA A 403 -9.21 7.21 29.21
N VAL A 404 -8.15 6.99 30.00
CA VAL A 404 -8.12 6.05 31.12
C VAL A 404 -9.09 6.52 32.21
N GLU A 405 -9.04 7.76 32.71
CA GLU A 405 -9.93 8.24 33.78
C GLU A 405 -11.43 8.10 33.45
N VAL A 406 -11.83 8.44 32.23
CA VAL A 406 -13.22 8.32 31.76
C VAL A 406 -13.66 6.85 31.69
N ASN A 407 -12.70 5.91 31.64
CA ASN A 407 -12.92 4.49 31.40
C ASN A 407 -13.05 3.63 32.69
N PHE A 408 -12.71 4.14 33.88
CA PHE A 408 -12.65 3.31 35.10
C PHE A 408 -13.93 3.27 35.93
N LYS A 409 -14.98 4.04 35.59
CA LYS A 409 -16.22 4.03 36.40
C LYS A 409 -17.03 2.73 36.30
N ASP A 410 -16.97 2.01 35.17
CA ASP A 410 -17.78 0.80 34.90
C ASP A 410 -16.96 -0.34 34.24
N LYS A 411 -15.77 -0.65 34.78
CA LYS A 411 -14.89 -1.68 34.20
C LYS A 411 -15.50 -3.09 34.22
N ASP A 412 -16.19 -3.45 35.29
CA ASP A 412 -16.63 -4.82 35.56
C ASP A 412 -17.92 -5.24 34.82
N ARG A 413 -18.56 -4.31 34.09
CA ARG A 413 -19.88 -4.53 33.48
C ARG A 413 -19.88 -4.88 31.99
N HIS A 414 -18.73 -4.85 31.29
CA HIS A 414 -18.74 -5.06 29.83
C HIS A 414 -17.54 -5.83 29.27
N GLU A 415 -17.79 -6.54 28.17
CA GLU A 415 -16.96 -7.61 27.60
C GLU A 415 -15.67 -7.15 26.88
N SER A 416 -15.65 -5.98 26.23
CA SER A 416 -14.47 -5.52 25.47
C SER A 416 -14.35 -3.99 25.36
N GLN A 417 -13.12 -3.49 25.32
CA GLN A 417 -12.78 -2.06 25.27
C GLN A 417 -11.64 -1.80 24.28
N GLY A 418 -11.77 -0.76 23.44
CA GLY A 418 -10.78 -0.36 22.44
C GLY A 418 -10.44 1.12 22.54
N LEU A 419 -9.16 1.44 22.46
CA LEU A 419 -8.63 2.81 22.39
C LEU A 419 -7.96 3.00 21.03
N TYR A 420 -8.45 3.95 20.24
CA TYR A 420 -7.95 4.25 18.91
C TYR A 420 -7.26 5.60 18.91
N LEU A 421 -6.00 5.65 18.52
CA LEU A 421 -5.22 6.89 18.45
C LEU A 421 -4.96 7.27 17.01
N LEU A 422 -5.46 8.44 16.61
CA LEU A 422 -5.13 9.10 15.35
C LEU A 422 -4.21 10.29 15.63
N ALA A 423 -2.91 10.09 15.39
CA ALA A 423 -1.88 11.10 15.55
C ALA A 423 -0.98 11.15 14.31
N ALA A 424 -0.45 12.33 13.98
CA ALA A 424 0.43 12.49 12.82
C ALA A 424 1.74 13.20 13.23
N GLY A 425 2.85 12.48 13.29
CA GLY A 425 4.15 13.02 13.67
C GLY A 425 4.62 12.63 15.09
N VAL A 426 5.77 13.15 15.49
CA VAL A 426 6.45 12.79 16.75
C VAL A 426 5.72 13.42 17.95
N PRO A 427 5.52 12.70 19.07
CA PRO A 427 4.99 13.27 20.31
C PRO A 427 5.97 14.31 20.88
N ASP A 428 5.44 15.32 21.58
CA ASP A 428 6.25 16.38 22.20
C ASP A 428 6.97 15.93 23.49
N GLN A 429 6.76 14.68 23.88
CA GLN A 429 7.28 14.09 25.11
C GLN A 429 8.48 13.23 24.77
N GLU A 430 9.60 13.44 25.46
CA GLU A 430 10.74 12.53 25.39
C GLU A 430 10.32 11.15 25.93
N THR A 431 10.69 10.11 25.19
CA THR A 431 10.43 8.69 25.49
C THR A 431 11.16 8.21 26.71
#